data_AF-A0AA37UNN1-F1
#
_entry.id   AF-A0AA37UNN1-F1
#
_cell.length_a   1.000
_cell.length_b   1.000
_cell.length_c   1.000
_cell.angle_alpha   90.00
_cell.angle_beta   90.00
_cell.angle_gamma   90.00
#
_symmetry.space_group_name_H-M   'P 1'
#
loop_
_entity.id
_entity.type
_entity.pdbx_description
1 polymer ?
#
loop_
_entity_poly.entity_id
_entity_poly.type
_entity_poly.pdbx_seq_one_letter_code
_entity_poly.pdbx_strand_id
1 'polypeptide(L)'
;MVGASPAGRVVLSSRAIERTLGALAAEELGSPAHRSGVRLHDDAGRLAVTVTATAAIRPGRTVLDAAESAQRRVLADGPVLTGAQITTARIRVTGVHDVKASRRVR
;
A
#
# COMPACT_ATOMS: atom_id res chain seq x y z
N MET A 1 -31.47 -26.26 19.19
CA MET A 1 -30.27 -26.81 18.54
C MET A 1 -29.70 -25.69 17.67
N VAL A 2 -28.74 -24.94 18.21
CA VAL A 2 -28.16 -23.78 17.51
C VAL A 2 -27.18 -24.32 16.48
N GLY A 3 -27.55 -24.23 15.20
CA GLY A 3 -26.67 -24.60 14.09
C GLY A 3 -25.49 -23.64 14.07
N ALA A 4 -24.33 -24.10 14.52
CA ALA A 4 -23.08 -23.39 14.28
C ALA A 4 -22.84 -23.40 12.77
N SER A 5 -22.99 -22.25 12.11
CA SER A 5 -22.50 -22.07 10.75
C SER A 5 -21.03 -22.47 10.74
N PRO A 6 -20.59 -23.42 9.88
CA PRO A 6 -19.18 -23.71 9.77
C PRO A 6 -18.47 -22.41 9.40
N ALA A 7 -17.47 -22.00 10.20
CA ALA A 7 -16.72 -20.79 9.94
C ALA A 7 -16.08 -20.91 8.54
N GLY A 8 -16.65 -20.20 7.57
CA GLY A 8 -16.14 -20.20 6.21
C GLY A 8 -14.73 -19.61 6.21
N ARG A 9 -13.76 -20.34 5.64
CA ARG A 9 -12.43 -19.78 5.42
C ARG A 9 -12.51 -18.79 4.27
N VAL A 10 -12.45 -17.50 4.57
CA VAL A 10 -12.31 -16.43 3.57
C VAL A 10 -10.83 -16.24 3.29
N VAL A 11 -10.43 -16.38 2.02
CA VAL A 11 -9.04 -16.15 1.57
C VAL A 11 -9.06 -15.06 0.52
N LEU A 12 -8.19 -14.07 0.66
CA LEU A 12 -7.95 -13.09 -0.40
C LEU A 12 -7.00 -13.68 -1.45
N SER A 13 -7.31 -13.44 -2.71
CA SER A 13 -6.35 -13.73 -3.78
C SER A 13 -5.12 -12.82 -3.65
N SER A 14 -3.97 -13.29 -4.15
CA SER A 14 -2.74 -12.47 -4.22
C SER A 14 -3.00 -11.12 -4.89
N ARG A 15 -3.79 -11.10 -5.95
CA ARG A 15 -4.17 -9.88 -6.67
C ARG A 15 -5.01 -8.91 -5.82
N ALA A 16 -5.87 -9.42 -4.95
CA ALA A 16 -6.61 -8.58 -4.01
C ALA A 16 -5.67 -7.96 -2.97
N ILE A 17 -4.75 -8.75 -2.42
CA ILE A 17 -3.70 -8.28 -1.51
C ILE A 17 -2.87 -7.18 -2.17
N GLU A 18 -2.34 -7.43 -3.38
CA GLU A 18 -1.57 -6.47 -4.16
C GLU A 18 -2.31 -5.15 -4.36
N ARG A 19 -3.60 -5.20 -4.71
CA ARG A 19 -4.41 -3.99 -4.90
C ARG A 19 -4.60 -3.21 -3.60
N THR A 20 -4.87 -3.90 -2.50
CA THR A 20 -5.02 -3.27 -1.18
C THR A 20 -3.72 -2.57 -0.76
N LEU A 21 -2.59 -3.27 -0.83
CA LEU A 21 -1.29 -2.69 -0.44
C LEU A 21 -0.84 -1.58 -1.38
N GLY A 22 -1.11 -1.73 -2.69
CA GLY A 22 -0.85 -0.70 -3.68
C GLY A 22 -1.65 0.57 -3.42
N ALA A 23 -2.93 0.44 -3.05
CA ALA A 23 -3.77 1.57 -2.68
C ALA A 23 -3.25 2.30 -1.43
N LEU A 24 -2.90 1.57 -0.35
CA LEU A 24 -2.33 2.14 0.87
C LEU A 24 -1.07 2.96 0.58
N ALA A 25 -0.14 2.39 -0.18
CA ALA A 25 1.09 3.08 -0.54
C ALA A 25 0.83 4.25 -1.48
N ALA A 26 -0.09 4.11 -2.44
CA ALA A 26 -0.42 5.17 -3.39
C ALA A 26 -1.05 6.39 -2.72
N GLU A 27 -1.91 6.19 -1.71
CA GLU A 27 -2.45 7.27 -0.88
C GLU A 27 -1.33 8.07 -0.20
N GLU A 28 -0.40 7.38 0.45
CA GLU A 28 0.73 8.02 1.11
C GLU A 28 1.65 8.71 0.11
N LEU A 29 1.90 8.11 -1.04
CA LEU A 29 2.72 8.70 -2.09
C LEU A 29 1.99 9.80 -2.87
N GLY A 30 0.69 10.01 -2.66
CA GLY A 30 -0.13 10.94 -3.43
C GLY A 30 -0.24 10.58 -4.92
N SER A 31 -0.07 9.30 -5.25
CA SER A 31 -0.11 8.78 -6.62
C SER A 31 -1.44 8.10 -6.91
N PRO A 32 -1.92 8.08 -8.16
CA PRO A 32 -3.09 7.27 -8.51
C PRO A 32 -2.79 5.78 -8.31
N ALA A 33 -3.64 5.06 -7.58
CA ALA A 33 -3.44 3.63 -7.28
C ALA A 33 -3.23 2.75 -8.53
N HIS A 34 -3.89 3.06 -9.64
CA HIS A 34 -3.73 2.33 -10.91
C HIS A 34 -2.34 2.49 -11.56
N ARG A 35 -1.52 3.44 -11.10
CA ARG A 35 -0.12 3.62 -11.51
C ARG A 35 0.89 2.98 -10.54
N SER A 36 0.39 2.38 -9.45
CA SER A 36 1.22 1.62 -8.51
C SER A 36 1.29 0.15 -8.94
N GLY A 37 2.49 -0.41 -8.93
CA GLY A 37 2.73 -1.84 -9.10
C GLY A 37 3.13 -2.46 -7.77
N VAL A 38 2.60 -3.64 -7.46
CA VAL A 38 2.98 -4.39 -6.26
C VAL A 38 3.50 -5.76 -6.68
N ARG A 39 4.57 -6.20 -6.02
CA ARG A 39 5.06 -7.58 -6.10
C ARG A 39 5.09 -8.16 -4.70
N LEU A 40 4.52 -9.35 -4.57
CA LEU A 40 4.57 -10.16 -3.35
C LEU A 40 5.63 -11.24 -3.53
N HIS A 41 6.43 -11.44 -2.50
CA HIS A 41 7.37 -12.54 -2.39
C HIS A 41 7.10 -13.27 -1.08
N ASP A 42 7.24 -14.60 -1.11
CA ASP A 42 7.27 -15.38 0.12
C ASP A 42 8.63 -15.18 0.82
N ASP A 43 8.56 -14.93 2.12
CA ASP A 43 9.67 -14.77 3.04
C ASP A 43 9.41 -15.66 4.26
N ALA A 44 9.77 -16.94 4.13
CA ALA A 44 9.59 -17.96 5.15
C ALA A 44 8.13 -18.08 5.64
N GLY A 45 7.16 -18.15 4.71
CA GLY A 45 5.74 -18.24 5.02
C GLY A 45 5.08 -16.91 5.41
N ARG A 46 5.79 -15.79 5.23
CA ARG A 46 5.28 -14.42 5.38
C ARG A 46 5.48 -13.66 4.07
N LEU A 47 4.84 -12.50 3.94
CA LEU A 47 4.96 -11.69 2.74
C LEU A 47 6.05 -10.62 2.86
N ALA A 48 6.96 -10.64 1.91
CA ALA A 48 7.80 -9.51 1.55
C ALA A 48 7.15 -8.73 0.40
N VAL A 49 6.91 -7.44 0.61
CA VAL A 49 6.16 -6.60 -0.33
C VAL A 49 7.10 -5.60 -0.98
N THR A 50 7.04 -5.48 -2.30
CA THR A 50 7.69 -4.39 -3.04
C THR A 50 6.64 -3.58 -3.77
N VAL A 51 6.50 -2.30 -3.42
CA VAL A 51 5.64 -1.35 -4.10
C VAL A 51 6.48 -0.47 -5.02
N THR A 52 6.05 -0.29 -6.26
CA THR A 52 6.67 0.59 -7.25
C THR A 52 5.65 1.64 -7.68
N ALA A 53 5.93 2.92 -7.44
CA ALA A 53 5.01 4.00 -7.78
C ALA A 53 5.74 5.34 -7.96
N THR A 54 5.04 6.32 -8.52
CA THR A 54 5.51 7.71 -8.49
C THR A 54 5.15 8.36 -7.16
N ALA A 55 5.87 9.42 -6.77
CA ALA A 55 5.56 10.22 -5.59
C ALA A 55 5.13 11.64 -5.99
N ALA A 56 4.10 12.14 -5.33
CA ALA A 56 3.64 13.51 -5.40
C ALA A 56 4.26 14.30 -4.25
N ILE A 57 5.05 15.31 -4.58
CA ILE A 57 5.78 16.10 -3.60
C ILE A 57 5.08 17.44 -3.41
N ARG A 58 5.00 17.84 -2.14
CA ARG A 58 4.40 19.10 -1.68
C ARG A 58 5.47 19.89 -0.93
N PRO A 59 5.37 21.22 -0.86
CA PRO A 59 6.26 22.02 -0.03
C PRO A 59 6.35 21.46 1.40
N GLY A 60 7.58 21.22 1.87
CA GLY A 60 7.84 20.69 3.21
C GLY A 60 7.75 19.17 3.37
N ARG A 61 7.54 18.40 2.29
CA ARG A 61 7.56 16.93 2.33
C ARG A 61 8.56 16.38 1.33
N THR A 62 9.52 15.57 1.78
CA THR A 62 10.51 14.95 0.88
C THR A 62 9.99 13.64 0.29
N VAL A 63 10.69 13.13 -0.73
CA VAL A 63 10.43 11.79 -1.28
C VAL A 63 10.67 10.71 -0.23
N LEU A 64 11.70 10.90 0.61
CA LEU A 64 12.01 9.97 1.69
C LEU A 64 10.86 9.93 2.70
N ASP A 65 10.35 11.09 3.14
CA ASP A 65 9.20 11.17 4.06
C ASP A 65 7.98 10.45 3.48
N ALA A 66 7.71 10.65 2.19
CA ALA A 66 6.60 10.00 1.52
C ALA A 66 6.77 8.48 1.44
N ALA A 67 7.97 8.00 1.11
CA ALA A 67 8.29 6.58 1.03
C ALA A 67 8.24 5.92 2.42
N GLU A 68 8.75 6.57 3.45
CA GLU A 68 8.69 6.07 4.82
C GLU A 68 7.25 6.01 5.35
N SER A 69 6.44 7.04 5.11
CA SER A 69 5.02 6.99 5.51
C SER A 69 4.27 5.89 4.77
N ALA A 70 4.53 5.71 3.46
CA ALA A 70 3.97 4.58 2.70
C ALA A 70 4.41 3.22 3.27
N GLN A 71 5.69 3.06 3.58
CA GLN A 71 6.22 1.84 4.20
C GLN A 71 5.53 1.57 5.55
N ARG A 72 5.51 2.56 6.45
CA ARG A 72 4.88 2.45 7.77
C ARG A 72 3.41 2.07 7.64
N ARG A 73 2.68 2.72 6.74
CA ARG A 73 1.25 2.46 6.55
C ARG A 73 0.98 1.07 5.98
N VAL A 74 1.77 0.60 5.02
CA VAL A 74 1.67 -0.78 4.51
C VAL A 74 1.94 -1.82 5.60
N LEU A 75 2.95 -1.59 6.44
CA LEU A 75 3.29 -2.51 7.53
C LEU A 75 2.25 -2.52 8.65
N ALA A 76 1.64 -1.36 8.97
CA ALA A 76 0.65 -1.24 10.02
C ALA A 76 -0.74 -1.73 9.57
N ASP A 77 -1.24 -1.25 8.43
CA ASP A 77 -2.62 -1.48 8.00
C ASP A 77 -2.74 -2.70 7.08
N GLY A 78 -1.67 -3.06 6.36
CA GLY A 78 -1.66 -4.16 5.41
C GLY A 78 -2.09 -5.50 6.03
N PRO A 79 -1.51 -5.92 7.18
CA PRO A 79 -1.93 -7.16 7.84
C PRO A 79 -3.38 -7.14 8.31
N VAL A 80 -3.85 -6.00 8.82
CA VAL A 80 -5.23 -5.83 9.31
C VAL A 80 -6.23 -5.96 8.17
N LEU A 81 -5.94 -5.33 7.03
CA LEU A 81 -6.86 -5.29 5.88
C LEU A 81 -6.82 -6.56 5.03
N THR A 82 -5.72 -7.31 5.06
CA THR A 82 -5.54 -8.47 4.17
C THR A 82 -5.54 -9.81 4.90
N GLY A 83 -5.34 -9.80 6.22
CA GLY A 83 -5.09 -11.01 7.02
C GLY A 83 -3.72 -11.65 6.77
N ALA A 84 -2.89 -11.08 5.90
CA ALA A 84 -1.57 -11.61 5.60
C ALA A 84 -0.52 -11.10 6.59
N GLN A 85 0.44 -11.95 6.95
CA GLN A 85 1.60 -11.52 7.72
C GLN A 85 2.62 -10.88 6.78
N ILE A 86 3.00 -9.63 7.04
CA ILE A 86 3.96 -8.88 6.22
C ILE A 86 5.21 -8.61 7.05
N THR A 87 6.38 -9.06 6.60
CA THR A 87 7.66 -8.84 7.29
C THR A 87 8.35 -7.57 6.84
N THR A 88 8.25 -7.27 5.54
CA THR A 88 8.94 -6.14 4.94
C THR A 88 8.11 -5.49 3.84
N ALA A 89 8.24 -4.17 3.76
CA ALA A 89 7.66 -3.37 2.69
C ALA A 89 8.76 -2.48 2.11
N ARG A 90 9.13 -2.71 0.86
CA ARG A 90 10.08 -1.88 0.11
C ARG A 90 9.31 -0.95 -0.81
N ILE A 91 9.56 0.36 -0.68
CA ILE A 91 8.95 1.38 -1.54
C ILE A 91 9.98 1.83 -2.58
N ARG A 92 9.71 1.54 -3.84
CA ARG A 92 10.50 1.97 -4.99
C ARG A 92 9.80 3.14 -5.67
N VAL A 93 10.30 4.34 -5.43
CA VAL A 93 9.82 5.54 -6.13
C VAL A 93 10.49 5.61 -7.50
N THR A 94 9.68 5.59 -8.57
CA THR A 94 10.19 5.59 -9.96
C THR A 94 10.12 6.94 -10.66
N GLY A 95 9.44 7.90 -10.05
CA GLY A 95 9.31 9.25 -10.58
C GLY A 95 8.68 10.17 -9.55
N VAL A 96 8.90 11.46 -9.72
CA VAL A 96 8.41 12.50 -8.82
C VAL A 96 7.65 13.53 -9.63
N HIS A 97 6.53 14.01 -9.08
CA HIS A 97 5.78 15.12 -9.66
C HIS A 97 5.36 16.11 -8.58
N ASP A 98 5.31 17.38 -8.94
CA ASP A 98 4.94 18.46 -8.04
C ASP A 98 3.42 18.65 -8.03
N VAL A 99 2.85 18.80 -6.84
CA VAL A 99 1.41 19.08 -6.69
C VAL A 99 1.25 20.60 -6.70
N LYS A 100 0.93 21.18 -7.87
CA LYS A 100 0.52 22.58 -7.93
C LYS A 100 -0.69 22.76 -7.01
N ALA A 101 -0.58 23.67 -6.03
CA ALA A 101 -1.70 24.05 -5.19
C ALA A 101 -2.84 24.53 -6.08
N SER A 102 -3.95 23.79 -6.10
CA SER A 102 -5.15 24.18 -6.85
C SER A 102 -5.60 25.55 -6.37
N ARG A 103 -5.54 26.55 -7.25
CA ARG A 103 -6.06 27.90 -7.01
C ARG A 103 -7.56 27.76 -6.71
N ARG A 104 -7.95 27.87 -5.44
CA ARG A 104 -9.36 27.99 -5.04
C ARG A 104 -9.90 29.30 -5.64
N VAL A 105 -10.73 29.20 -6.66
CA VAL A 105 -11.57 30.32 -7.11
C VAL A 105 -12.66 30.49 -6.05
N ARG A 106 -12.71 31.67 -5.43
CA ARG A 106 -13.80 32.10 -4.54
C ARG A 106 -14.91 32.72 -5.37
#